data_AF-A0A3S1AN60-F1
#
_entry.id   AF-A0A3S1AN60-F1
#
_cell.length_a   1.000
_cell.length_b   1.000
_cell.length_c   1.000
_cell.angle_alpha   90.00
_cell.angle_beta   90.00
_cell.angle_gamma   90.00
#
_symmetry.space_group_name_H-M   'P 1'
#
loop_
_entity.id
_entity.type
_entity.pdbx_description
1 polymer ?
#
loop_
_entity_poly.entity_id
_entity_poly.type
_entity_poly.pdbx_seq_one_letter_code
_entity_poly.pdbx_strand_id
1 'polypeptide(L)'
;MAKRAAQQRIPTATILQSVAKAMLPFYNEIARNGTYAASWSKAVIDADLDRMQKLLRQVSPSIGDSLGSNAIGYFISFSFADPDVSYTNGTTIPPGSVQFFFETRVHRAIARSVLPFYRKIATSRAFALALAKAIRQREVLSVRRLTRSLVRTAALRSVTIEDSGIALSFKHSFSRYSYRNLLLLEGE
;
A
#
# COMPACT_ATOMS: atom_id res chain seq x y z
N MET A 1 25.48 13.57 -9.90
CA MET A 1 25.87 12.25 -9.37
C MET A 1 25.28 11.91 -7.99
N ALA A 2 25.23 12.85 -7.03
CA ALA A 2 24.73 12.60 -5.67
C ALA A 2 23.25 12.13 -5.59
N LYS A 3 22.33 12.73 -6.36
CA LYS A 3 20.88 12.37 -6.36
C LYS A 3 20.63 10.90 -6.78
N ARG A 4 21.42 10.40 -7.75
CA ARG A 4 21.35 9.01 -8.25
C ARG A 4 21.90 7.98 -7.24
N ALA A 5 22.95 8.35 -6.49
CA ALA A 5 23.49 7.51 -5.42
C ALA A 5 22.57 7.46 -4.19
N ALA A 6 21.87 8.56 -3.89
CA ALA A 6 20.85 8.61 -2.83
C ALA A 6 19.61 7.76 -3.17
N GLN A 7 19.12 7.83 -4.41
CA GLN A 7 18.03 6.96 -4.89
C GLN A 7 18.37 5.46 -4.83
N GLN A 8 19.64 5.08 -5.03
CA GLN A 8 20.09 3.70 -4.87
C GLN A 8 20.06 3.20 -3.41
N ARG A 9 19.89 4.08 -2.42
CA ARG A 9 19.83 3.75 -0.99
C ARG A 9 18.40 3.67 -0.44
N ILE A 10 17.40 3.89 -1.28
CA ILE A 10 15.97 3.96 -0.92
C ILE A 10 15.24 2.76 -1.55
N PRO A 11 14.36 2.06 -0.83
CA PRO A 11 13.90 2.34 0.53
C PRO A 11 14.94 1.98 1.59
N THR A 12 14.86 2.66 2.73
CA THR A 12 15.48 2.22 3.99
C THR A 12 14.49 1.40 4.80
N ALA A 13 14.98 0.59 5.76
CA ALA A 13 14.11 -0.13 6.67
C ALA A 13 13.23 0.81 7.50
N THR A 14 13.78 1.95 7.93
CA THR A 14 13.05 2.96 8.72
C THR A 14 11.86 3.52 7.94
N ILE A 15 12.04 3.89 6.66
CA ILE A 15 10.94 4.35 5.80
C ILE A 15 9.83 3.30 5.72
N LEU A 16 10.18 2.04 5.39
CA LEU A 16 9.20 0.96 5.29
C LEU A 16 8.47 0.73 6.63
N GLN A 17 9.18 0.79 7.75
CA GLN A 17 8.60 0.65 9.08
C GLN A 17 7.63 1.78 9.42
N SER A 18 8.00 3.03 9.12
CA SER A 18 7.16 4.20 9.36
C SER A 18 5.86 4.12 8.58
N VAL A 19 5.94 3.87 7.26
CA VAL A 19 4.74 3.70 6.42
C VAL A 19 3.88 2.53 6.94
N ALA A 20 4.51 1.39 7.26
CA ALA A 20 3.76 0.22 7.71
C ALA A 20 3.06 0.44 9.07
N LYS A 21 3.71 1.11 10.02
CA LYS A 21 3.10 1.47 11.31
C LYS A 21 1.90 2.39 11.13
N ALA A 22 2.02 3.39 10.25
CA ALA A 22 0.95 4.34 10.01
C ALA A 22 -0.25 3.70 9.27
N MET A 23 0.00 2.80 8.32
CA MET A 23 -1.03 2.10 7.56
C MET A 23 -1.72 0.95 8.32
N LEU A 24 -1.08 0.39 9.35
CA LEU A 24 -1.57 -0.80 10.06
C LEU A 24 -2.97 -0.63 10.67
N PRO A 25 -3.27 0.45 11.42
CA PRO A 25 -4.61 0.67 11.97
C PRO A 25 -5.67 0.77 10.88
N PHE A 26 -5.35 1.46 9.79
CA PHE A 26 -6.24 1.61 8.64
C PHE A 26 -6.56 0.26 7.98
N TYR A 27 -5.55 -0.55 7.65
CA TYR A 27 -5.79 -1.89 7.09
C TYR A 27 -6.55 -2.79 8.06
N ASN A 28 -6.31 -2.66 9.36
CA ASN A 28 -7.05 -3.42 10.38
C ASN A 28 -8.53 -3.03 10.40
N GLU A 29 -8.85 -1.74 10.33
CA GLU A 29 -10.23 -1.27 10.32
C GLU A 29 -10.96 -1.70 9.04
N ILE A 30 -10.34 -1.50 7.87
CA ILE A 30 -10.88 -1.99 6.60
C ILE A 30 -11.17 -3.50 6.69
N ALA A 31 -10.23 -4.29 7.20
CA ALA A 31 -10.38 -5.74 7.27
C ALA A 31 -11.51 -6.21 8.19
N ARG A 32 -11.73 -5.52 9.32
CA ARG A 32 -12.62 -5.99 10.41
C ARG A 32 -14.00 -5.34 10.35
N ASN A 33 -14.07 -4.03 10.15
CA ASN A 33 -15.32 -3.27 10.25
C ASN A 33 -15.99 -3.09 8.88
N GLY A 34 -17.11 -3.77 8.67
CA GLY A 34 -17.84 -3.76 7.38
C GLY A 34 -18.37 -2.38 7.03
N THR A 35 -18.93 -1.67 8.00
CA THR A 35 -19.52 -0.35 7.85
C THR A 35 -18.47 0.71 7.55
N TYR A 36 -17.33 0.66 8.26
CA TYR A 36 -16.19 1.54 7.96
C TYR A 36 -15.67 1.30 6.54
N ALA A 37 -15.44 0.05 6.16
CA ALA A 37 -14.96 -0.29 4.83
C ALA A 37 -15.93 0.17 3.73
N ALA A 38 -17.24 -0.01 3.92
CA ALA A 38 -18.24 0.46 2.95
C ALA A 38 -18.25 1.98 2.83
N SER A 39 -18.14 2.69 3.95
CA SER A 39 -18.05 4.16 3.98
C SER A 39 -16.79 4.65 3.27
N TRP A 40 -15.65 3.98 3.49
CA TRP A 40 -14.41 4.28 2.80
C TRP A 40 -14.53 4.06 1.29
N SER A 41 -15.01 2.89 0.87
CA SER A 41 -15.15 2.56 -0.56
C SER A 41 -16.12 3.51 -1.26
N LYS A 42 -17.21 3.93 -0.61
CA LYS A 42 -18.11 4.96 -1.14
C LYS A 42 -17.38 6.30 -1.33
N ALA A 43 -16.65 6.76 -0.32
CA ALA A 43 -15.90 8.01 -0.42
C ALA A 43 -14.81 7.96 -1.52
N VAL A 44 -14.19 6.78 -1.74
CA VAL A 44 -13.30 6.55 -2.89
C VAL A 44 -14.04 6.71 -4.21
N ILE A 45 -15.19 6.04 -4.39
CA ILE A 45 -15.98 6.12 -5.63
C ILE A 45 -16.42 7.56 -5.93
N ASP A 46 -16.85 8.28 -4.90
CA ASP A 46 -17.32 9.66 -5.00
C ASP A 46 -16.15 10.67 -5.11
N ALA A 47 -14.89 10.21 -5.01
CA ALA A 47 -13.69 11.04 -4.91
C ALA A 47 -13.76 12.11 -3.81
N ASP A 48 -14.46 11.79 -2.71
CA ASP A 48 -14.68 12.68 -1.56
C ASP A 48 -13.47 12.62 -0.61
N LEU A 49 -12.45 13.44 -0.92
CA LEU A 49 -11.20 13.49 -0.16
C LEU A 49 -11.40 13.92 1.29
N ASP A 50 -12.34 14.84 1.56
CA ASP A 50 -12.62 15.31 2.92
C ASP A 50 -13.19 14.17 3.77
N ARG A 51 -14.14 13.39 3.22
CA ARG A 51 -14.70 12.23 3.90
C ARG A 51 -13.66 11.16 4.10
N MET A 52 -12.84 10.87 3.09
CA MET A 52 -11.75 9.90 3.22
C MET A 52 -10.76 10.35 4.31
N GLN A 53 -10.35 11.61 4.31
CA GLN A 53 -9.43 12.16 5.31
C GLN A 53 -10.00 12.07 6.73
N LYS A 54 -11.30 12.36 6.90
CA LYS A 54 -12.01 12.23 8.19
C LYS A 54 -12.04 10.78 8.68
N LEU A 55 -12.40 9.83 7.82
CA LEU A 55 -12.40 8.40 8.15
C LEU A 55 -10.98 7.93 8.51
N LEU A 56 -9.99 8.35 7.74
CA LEU A 56 -8.60 7.96 7.92
C LEU A 56 -8.06 8.40 9.29
N ARG A 57 -8.32 9.65 9.68
CA ARG A 57 -7.89 10.21 10.98
C ARG A 57 -8.58 9.56 12.17
N GLN A 58 -9.75 8.94 12.01
CA GLN A 58 -10.41 8.22 13.11
C GLN A 58 -9.61 7.01 13.58
N VAL A 59 -8.86 6.37 12.67
CA VAL A 59 -8.15 5.11 12.95
C VAL A 59 -6.64 5.29 12.99
N SER A 60 -6.12 6.30 12.31
CA SER A 60 -4.69 6.61 12.34
C SER A 60 -4.53 8.14 12.35
N PRO A 61 -4.59 8.78 13.53
CA PRO A 61 -4.56 10.25 13.64
C PRO A 61 -3.30 10.90 13.08
N SER A 62 -2.19 10.15 13.01
CA SER A 62 -0.88 10.61 12.55
C SER A 62 -0.50 10.09 11.16
N ILE A 63 -1.48 9.80 10.29
CA ILE A 63 -1.23 9.12 9.02
C ILE A 63 -1.12 10.07 7.84
N GLY A 64 0.00 9.96 7.13
CA GLY A 64 0.25 10.55 5.82
C GLY A 64 0.22 12.08 5.81
N ASP A 65 0.83 12.64 4.78
CA ASP A 65 0.84 14.09 4.55
C ASP A 65 -0.22 14.48 3.51
N SER A 66 -0.57 13.56 2.61
CA SER A 66 -1.57 13.79 1.58
C SER A 66 -2.38 12.53 1.25
N LEU A 67 -3.56 12.76 0.66
CA LEU A 67 -4.52 11.74 0.27
C LEU A 67 -5.03 12.05 -1.13
N GLY A 68 -5.09 11.04 -1.98
CA GLY A 68 -5.63 11.14 -3.34
C GLY A 68 -6.60 10.01 -3.66
N SER A 69 -7.51 10.29 -4.59
CA SER A 69 -8.41 9.30 -5.18
C SER A 69 -8.63 9.60 -6.66
N ASN A 70 -8.75 8.55 -7.46
CA ASN A 70 -9.09 8.61 -8.88
C ASN A 70 -10.43 7.92 -9.18
N ALA A 71 -11.32 7.85 -8.18
CA ALA A 71 -12.61 7.15 -8.24
C ALA A 71 -12.57 5.63 -8.48
N ILE A 72 -11.37 5.05 -8.61
CA ILE A 72 -11.13 3.61 -8.77
C ILE A 72 -10.07 3.08 -7.78
N GLY A 73 -9.67 3.93 -6.83
CA GLY A 73 -8.63 3.67 -5.87
C GLY A 73 -8.30 4.87 -5.00
N TYR A 74 -7.42 4.64 -4.04
CA TYR A 74 -6.88 5.66 -3.14
C TYR A 74 -5.37 5.54 -3.03
N PHE A 75 -4.76 6.66 -2.65
CA PHE A 75 -3.33 6.84 -2.47
C PHE A 75 -3.09 7.70 -1.23
N ILE A 76 -2.28 7.24 -0.30
CA ILE A 76 -1.89 7.94 0.94
C ILE A 76 -0.38 8.13 0.86
N SER A 77 0.08 9.39 0.81
CA SER A 77 1.50 9.70 0.69
C SER A 77 2.11 10.03 2.05
N PHE A 78 3.39 9.71 2.21
CA PHE A 78 4.20 9.87 3.41
C PHE A 78 5.53 10.51 3.03
N SER A 79 5.74 11.74 3.47
CA SER A 79 6.96 12.50 3.23
C SER A 79 7.98 12.24 4.33
N PHE A 80 9.23 12.13 3.92
CA PHE A 80 10.39 11.97 4.78
C PHE A 80 11.35 13.11 4.43
N ALA A 81 11.85 13.83 5.43
CA ALA A 81 12.76 14.95 5.19
C ALA A 81 14.23 14.51 4.99
N ASP A 82 14.59 13.32 5.48
CA ASP A 82 15.92 12.74 5.32
C ASP A 82 15.84 11.23 5.05
N PRO A 83 16.06 10.78 3.81
CA PRO A 83 16.20 11.60 2.60
C PRO A 83 14.87 12.30 2.24
N ASP A 84 14.93 13.46 1.57
CA ASP A 84 13.75 14.18 1.05
C ASP A 84 13.04 13.35 -0.03
N VAL A 85 12.07 12.54 0.38
CA VAL A 85 11.29 11.64 -0.48
C VAL A 85 9.87 11.44 0.03
N SER A 86 8.96 11.15 -0.88
CA SER A 86 7.60 10.73 -0.56
C SER A 86 7.35 9.28 -0.96
N TYR A 87 6.69 8.52 -0.10
CA TYR A 87 6.21 7.17 -0.39
C TYR A 87 4.69 7.15 -0.43
N THR A 88 4.13 6.46 -1.40
CA THR A 88 2.69 6.31 -1.58
C THR A 88 2.27 4.89 -1.25
N ASN A 89 1.26 4.77 -0.40
CA ASN A 89 0.54 3.53 -0.15
C ASN A 89 -0.87 3.60 -0.71
N GLY A 90 -1.32 2.58 -1.45
CA GLY A 90 -2.61 2.67 -2.10
C GLY A 90 -3.22 1.32 -2.45
N THR A 91 -4.53 1.34 -2.73
CA THR A 91 -5.21 0.24 -3.40
C THR A 91 -6.03 0.81 -4.54
N THR A 92 -5.85 0.27 -5.73
CA THR A 92 -6.45 0.81 -6.95
C THR A 92 -6.74 -0.28 -7.97
N ILE A 93 -7.72 -0.05 -8.82
CA ILE A 93 -7.93 -0.83 -10.04
C ILE A 93 -7.04 -0.21 -11.13
N PRO A 94 -6.37 -1.01 -11.98
CA PRO A 94 -5.62 -0.46 -13.10
C PRO A 94 -6.47 0.49 -13.95
N PRO A 95 -5.97 1.70 -14.27
CA PRO A 95 -6.71 2.69 -15.03
C PRO A 95 -7.08 2.16 -16.42
N GLY A 96 -8.15 2.70 -17.00
CA GLY A 96 -8.67 2.30 -18.31
C GLY A 96 -9.55 1.04 -18.30
N SER A 97 -9.71 0.36 -17.16
CA SER A 97 -10.57 -0.82 -17.05
C SER A 97 -11.99 -0.53 -16.54
N VAL A 98 -12.15 0.53 -15.75
CA VAL A 98 -13.42 1.01 -15.18
C VAL A 98 -13.28 2.46 -14.70
N GLN A 99 -14.40 3.13 -14.45
CA GLN A 99 -14.48 4.44 -13.81
C GLN A 99 -15.52 4.39 -12.67
N PHE A 100 -15.34 5.23 -11.63
CA PHE A 100 -16.29 5.37 -10.51
C PHE A 100 -16.69 4.03 -9.87
N PHE A 101 -15.69 3.18 -9.59
CA PHE A 101 -15.93 1.83 -9.12
C PHE A 101 -14.84 1.36 -8.17
N PHE A 102 -15.26 0.90 -6.99
CA PHE A 102 -14.37 0.32 -5.99
C PHE A 102 -15.12 -0.64 -5.07
N GLU A 103 -14.79 -1.93 -5.09
CA GLU A 103 -15.53 -2.95 -4.34
C GLU A 103 -15.05 -3.08 -2.90
N THR A 104 -15.94 -2.75 -1.97
CA THR A 104 -15.74 -2.95 -0.53
C THR A 104 -15.31 -4.38 -0.20
N ARG A 105 -15.94 -5.40 -0.81
CA ARG A 105 -15.62 -6.81 -0.54
C ARG A 105 -14.18 -7.16 -0.94
N VAL A 106 -13.71 -6.65 -2.08
CA VAL A 106 -12.35 -6.88 -2.57
C VAL A 106 -11.35 -6.14 -1.68
N HIS A 107 -11.61 -4.86 -1.36
CA HIS A 107 -10.73 -4.07 -0.50
C HIS A 107 -10.55 -4.71 0.88
N ARG A 108 -11.64 -5.20 1.49
CA ARG A 108 -11.60 -5.99 2.75
C ARG A 108 -10.74 -7.24 2.63
N ALA A 109 -10.89 -7.99 1.53
CA ALA A 109 -10.12 -9.22 1.31
C ALA A 109 -8.63 -8.95 1.10
N ILE A 110 -8.28 -7.88 0.37
CA ILE A 110 -6.90 -7.42 0.20
C ILE A 110 -6.31 -7.00 1.54
N ALA A 111 -7.01 -6.13 2.30
CA ALA A 111 -6.57 -5.66 3.61
C ALA A 111 -6.23 -6.83 4.55
N ARG A 112 -7.11 -7.83 4.65
CA ARG A 112 -6.83 -9.06 5.42
C ARG A 112 -5.58 -9.80 4.95
N SER A 113 -5.39 -9.88 3.64
CA SER A 113 -4.27 -10.60 3.04
C SER A 113 -2.93 -9.89 3.28
N VAL A 114 -2.92 -8.56 3.29
CA VAL A 114 -1.68 -7.76 3.47
C VAL A 114 -1.37 -7.44 4.93
N LEU A 115 -2.34 -7.54 5.85
CA LEU A 115 -2.14 -7.27 7.28
C LEU A 115 -0.93 -7.98 7.91
N PRO A 116 -0.71 -9.31 7.72
CA PRO A 116 0.47 -9.99 8.26
C PRO A 116 1.78 -9.43 7.72
N PHE A 117 1.78 -9.00 6.46
CA PHE A 117 2.94 -8.41 5.80
C PHE A 117 3.28 -7.03 6.38
N TYR A 118 2.33 -6.11 6.46
CA TYR A 118 2.53 -4.80 7.08
C TYR A 118 2.89 -4.92 8.57
N ARG A 119 2.28 -5.88 9.29
CA ARG A 119 2.64 -6.15 10.68
C ARG A 119 4.09 -6.57 10.82
N LYS A 120 4.57 -7.47 9.97
CA LYS A 120 5.97 -7.94 10.02
C LYS A 120 6.95 -6.82 9.68
N ILE A 121 6.64 -5.98 8.69
CA ILE A 121 7.45 -4.79 8.38
C ILE A 121 7.53 -3.91 9.64
N ALA A 122 6.39 -3.51 10.18
CA ALA A 122 6.31 -2.58 11.31
C ALA A 122 7.07 -3.05 12.56
N THR A 123 7.06 -4.35 12.87
CA THR A 123 7.61 -4.88 14.13
C THR A 123 8.98 -5.54 14.02
N SER A 124 9.41 -5.98 12.82
CA SER A 124 10.68 -6.70 12.65
C SER A 124 11.66 -5.90 11.81
N ARG A 125 12.62 -5.24 12.48
CA ARG A 125 13.69 -4.48 11.80
C ARG A 125 14.49 -5.35 10.83
N ALA A 126 14.80 -6.59 11.21
CA ALA A 126 15.50 -7.53 10.35
C ALA A 126 14.72 -7.84 9.06
N PHE A 127 13.40 -8.05 9.16
CA PHE A 127 12.54 -8.25 7.99
C PHE A 127 12.51 -7.00 7.11
N ALA A 128 12.33 -5.81 7.71
CA ALA A 128 12.31 -4.54 6.98
C ALA A 128 13.66 -4.28 6.26
N LEU A 129 14.80 -4.59 6.91
CA LEU A 129 16.13 -4.51 6.29
C LEU A 129 16.28 -5.46 5.11
N ALA A 130 15.85 -6.71 5.25
CA ALA A 130 15.91 -7.71 4.19
C ALA A 130 15.04 -7.29 2.98
N LEU A 131 13.82 -6.82 3.24
CA LEU A 131 12.91 -6.32 2.21
C LEU A 131 13.49 -5.09 1.50
N ALA A 132 13.96 -4.11 2.27
CA ALA A 132 14.56 -2.89 1.73
C ALA A 132 15.79 -3.21 0.86
N LYS A 133 16.67 -4.11 1.33
CA LYS A 133 17.83 -4.58 0.56
C LYS A 133 17.40 -5.23 -0.76
N ALA A 134 16.44 -6.16 -0.70
CA ALA A 134 15.95 -6.85 -1.88
C ALA A 134 15.32 -5.90 -2.92
N ILE A 135 14.58 -4.87 -2.48
CA ILE A 135 14.01 -3.83 -3.36
C ILE A 135 15.14 -3.05 -4.05
N ARG A 136 16.11 -2.54 -3.27
CA ARG A 136 17.25 -1.76 -3.81
C ARG A 136 18.08 -2.53 -4.81
N GLN A 137 18.29 -3.83 -4.55
CA GLN A 137 19.07 -4.72 -5.42
C GLN A 137 18.25 -5.31 -6.57
N ARG A 138 16.97 -4.92 -6.72
CA ARG A 138 16.04 -5.45 -7.74
C ARG A 138 15.93 -6.99 -7.69
N GLU A 139 16.09 -7.59 -6.51
CA GLU A 139 16.01 -9.04 -6.30
C GLU A 139 14.54 -9.51 -6.27
N VAL A 140 13.93 -9.61 -7.45
CA VAL A 140 12.50 -9.95 -7.59
C VAL A 140 12.14 -11.26 -6.88
N LEU A 141 13.00 -12.27 -6.93
CA LEU A 141 12.77 -13.56 -6.25
C LEU A 141 12.75 -13.41 -4.72
N SER A 142 13.66 -12.62 -4.17
CA SER A 142 13.73 -12.32 -2.72
C SER A 142 12.50 -11.55 -2.26
N VAL A 143 12.11 -10.48 -2.97
CA VAL A 143 10.90 -9.69 -2.67
C VAL A 143 9.66 -10.57 -2.74
N ARG A 144 9.53 -11.39 -3.80
CA ARG A 144 8.42 -12.33 -3.96
C ARG A 144 8.35 -13.33 -2.82
N ARG A 145 9.49 -13.92 -2.41
CA ARG A 145 9.55 -14.90 -1.31
C ARG A 145 9.15 -14.27 0.02
N LEU A 146 9.74 -13.12 0.36
CA LEU A 146 9.42 -12.40 1.61
C LEU A 146 7.94 -12.03 1.68
N THR A 147 7.39 -11.50 0.58
CA THR A 147 5.99 -11.08 0.50
C THR A 147 5.04 -12.27 0.59
N ARG A 148 5.24 -13.31 -0.24
CA ARG A 148 4.36 -14.49 -0.28
C ARG A 148 4.41 -15.33 0.98
N SER A 149 5.50 -15.24 1.77
CA SER A 149 5.56 -15.90 3.07
C SER A 149 4.50 -15.37 4.07
N LEU A 150 4.01 -14.13 3.85
CA LEU A 150 3.06 -13.42 4.71
C LEU A 150 1.72 -13.14 4.03
N VAL A 151 1.70 -12.86 2.73
CA VAL A 151 0.49 -12.66 1.92
C VAL A 151 0.06 -14.00 1.31
N ARG A 152 -0.58 -14.84 2.12
CA ARG A 152 -0.92 -16.25 1.79
C ARG A 152 -2.30 -16.39 1.15
N THR A 153 -2.52 -15.79 0.00
CA THR A 153 -3.79 -15.92 -0.75
C THR A 153 -3.54 -16.29 -2.20
N ALA A 154 -4.37 -17.20 -2.73
CA ALA A 154 -4.35 -17.56 -4.15
C ALA A 154 -4.78 -16.39 -5.06
N ALA A 155 -5.44 -15.37 -4.48
CA ALA A 155 -5.80 -14.17 -5.22
C ALA A 155 -4.57 -13.31 -5.58
N LEU A 156 -3.45 -13.42 -4.86
CA LEU A 156 -2.21 -12.70 -5.16
C LEU A 156 -1.54 -13.34 -6.39
N ARG A 157 -1.66 -12.67 -7.54
CA ARG A 157 -1.17 -13.15 -8.84
C ARG A 157 0.30 -12.81 -9.03
N SER A 158 0.69 -11.55 -8.81
CA SER A 158 2.07 -11.12 -8.97
C SER A 158 2.54 -10.22 -7.83
N VAL A 159 3.86 -10.21 -7.65
CA VAL A 159 4.61 -9.31 -6.76
C VAL A 159 5.71 -8.72 -7.63
N THR A 160 5.66 -7.42 -7.88
CA THR A 160 6.61 -6.69 -8.73
C THR A 160 7.33 -5.62 -7.92
N ILE A 161 8.55 -5.28 -8.35
CA ILE A 161 9.29 -4.13 -7.83
C ILE A 161 9.05 -2.99 -8.81
N GLU A 162 8.45 -1.92 -8.33
CA GLU A 162 8.13 -0.70 -9.09
C GLU A 162 8.55 0.49 -8.24
N ASP A 163 9.09 1.54 -8.87
CA ASP A 163 9.45 2.82 -8.24
C ASP A 163 10.03 2.68 -6.82
N SER A 164 11.15 1.96 -6.68
CA SER A 164 11.82 1.72 -5.39
C SER A 164 10.87 1.24 -4.27
N GLY A 165 9.89 0.43 -4.64
CA GLY A 165 8.85 -0.11 -3.78
C GLY A 165 8.33 -1.45 -4.30
N ILE A 166 7.08 -1.77 -3.99
CA ILE A 166 6.42 -3.00 -4.41
C ILE A 166 4.99 -2.76 -4.87
N ALA A 167 4.57 -3.54 -5.87
CA ALA A 167 3.18 -3.65 -6.27
C ALA A 167 2.71 -5.10 -6.18
N LEU A 168 1.55 -5.28 -5.57
CA LEU A 168 0.91 -6.57 -5.36
C LEU A 168 -0.37 -6.62 -6.17
N SER A 169 -0.44 -7.50 -7.18
CA SER A 169 -1.62 -7.62 -8.02
C SER A 169 -2.53 -8.75 -7.54
N PHE A 170 -3.78 -8.40 -7.24
CA PHE A 170 -4.82 -9.30 -6.77
C PHE A 170 -5.92 -9.49 -7.82
N LYS A 171 -6.34 -10.75 -7.99
CA LYS A 171 -7.52 -11.11 -8.78
C LYS A 171 -8.36 -12.13 -8.02
N HIS A 172 -9.47 -11.65 -7.47
CA HIS A 172 -10.46 -12.47 -6.78
C HIS A 172 -11.46 -13.04 -7.79
N SER A 173 -11.94 -14.28 -7.56
CA SER A 173 -12.94 -14.92 -8.42
C SER A 173 -14.30 -14.22 -8.40
N PHE A 174 -14.64 -13.58 -7.28
CA PHE A 174 -15.90 -12.87 -7.08
C PHE A 174 -15.90 -11.42 -7.59
N SER A 175 -14.82 -10.95 -8.23
CA SER A 175 -14.73 -9.59 -8.77
C SER A 175 -14.35 -9.62 -10.24
N ARG A 176 -15.00 -8.76 -11.03
CA ARG A 176 -14.68 -8.59 -12.46
C ARG A 176 -13.31 -7.96 -12.66
N TYR A 177 -12.85 -7.14 -11.72
CA TYR A 177 -11.64 -6.34 -11.88
C TYR A 177 -10.45 -6.90 -11.10
N SER A 178 -9.25 -6.60 -11.59
CA SER A 178 -8.01 -6.83 -10.84
C SER A 178 -7.71 -5.60 -10.01
N TYR A 179 -7.10 -5.79 -8.85
CA TYR A 179 -6.70 -4.70 -7.95
C TYR A 179 -5.20 -4.75 -7.75
N ARG A 180 -4.61 -3.60 -7.45
CA ARG A 180 -3.21 -3.47 -7.07
C ARG A 180 -3.14 -2.86 -5.67
N ASN A 181 -2.35 -3.46 -4.79
CA ASN A 181 -1.91 -2.83 -3.55
C ASN A 181 -0.47 -2.33 -3.76
N LEU A 182 -0.26 -1.06 -3.46
CA LEU A 182 0.95 -0.33 -3.82
C LEU A 182 1.66 0.15 -2.55
N LEU A 183 2.97 0.05 -2.55
CA LEU A 183 3.87 0.77 -1.64
C LEU A 183 5.06 1.21 -2.49
N LEU A 184 5.00 2.42 -3.04
CA LEU A 184 5.91 2.91 -4.06
C LEU A 184 6.55 4.23 -3.62
N LEU A 185 7.77 4.49 -4.05
CA LEU A 185 8.32 5.84 -4.02
C LEU A 185 7.51 6.69 -5.00
N GLU A 186 7.05 7.85 -4.57
CA GLU A 186 6.42 8.82 -5.45
C GLU A 186 7.47 9.34 -6.44
N GLY A 187 7.19 9.20 -7.74
CA GLY A 187 8.04 9.76 -8.78
C GLY A 187 7.81 11.26 -8.90
N GLU A 188 8.90 12.04 -9.05
CA GLU A 188 8.85 13.42 -9.55
C GLU A 188 8.21 13.47 -10.95
#